data_AF-A0A6P1IG59-F1
#
_entry.id   AF-A0A6P1IG59-F1
#
_cell.length_a   1.000
_cell.length_b   1.000
_cell.length_c   1.000
_cell.angle_alpha   90.00
_cell.angle_beta   90.00
_cell.angle_gamma   90.00
#
_symmetry.space_group_name_H-M   'P 1'
#
loop_
_entity.id
_entity.type
_entity.pdbx_description
1 polymer ?
#
loop_
_entity_poly.entity_id
_entity_poly.type
_entity_poly.pdbx_seq_one_letter_code
_entity_poly.pdbx_strand_id
1 'polypeptide(L)'
;MPVPDAQRLPGVHSMSAEQRLIKETPQLFALYGLLKDALPHEGERAEVMRHHLMRKGVRPSMWRLLHRDGSEWMTSMLSFYRRKALWKADAALDLLLLAQSFGTQSLVPGWLLQVLMSQCANPNRPSSGYHTKLNDLDQLNARLGRWVQYEQLEPVLRANAQLVFQWANTQWRRGSGHGLKRLTLQSLLRVVAEYEARERARAMISEPWRISVDLMLNCRLEGYEAVVIRNALELWEEGYAMRHCAYEHFSSCASGSYLVVSLRPVSGGRPLATVGIRRMSDLAMFHQVTGFANQAVRRDVYVEARRLAGELNRQLKDRPTHLKDPSLIQVGSAKEAPLLLQEHREVSAKTAQRNANTTALSVA
;
A
#
# COMPACT_ATOMS: atom_id res chain seq x y z
N MET A 1 50.24 -51.55 37.25
CA MET A 1 49.08 -51.70 36.36
C MET A 1 48.15 -50.52 36.61
N PRO A 2 47.93 -49.63 35.63
CA PRO A 2 47.03 -48.50 35.82
C PRO A 2 45.57 -48.95 35.59
N VAL A 3 44.68 -48.42 36.43
CA VAL A 3 43.22 -48.59 36.34
C VAL A 3 42.71 -47.82 35.12
N PRO A 4 41.86 -48.39 34.24
CA PRO A 4 41.33 -47.66 33.10
C PRO A 4 40.24 -46.67 33.53
N ASP A 5 40.29 -45.51 32.88
CA ASP A 5 39.43 -44.35 33.03
C ASP A 5 37.93 -44.64 33.03
N ALA A 6 37.25 -43.90 33.91
CA ALA A 6 35.80 -43.75 33.94
C ALA A 6 35.28 -43.28 32.56
N GLN A 7 34.44 -44.11 31.96
CA GLN A 7 33.67 -43.78 30.77
C GLN A 7 32.79 -42.56 31.06
N ARG A 8 33.11 -41.44 30.40
CA ARG A 8 32.19 -40.29 30.26
C ARG A 8 30.96 -40.75 29.50
N LEU A 9 29.79 -40.65 30.14
CA LEU A 9 28.49 -40.85 29.50
C LEU A 9 28.30 -39.82 28.36
N PRO A 10 27.86 -40.23 27.16
CA PRO A 10 27.60 -39.31 26.06
C PRO A 10 26.19 -38.70 26.17
N GLY A 11 26.14 -37.36 26.03
CA GLY A 11 25.06 -36.66 25.34
C GLY A 11 23.71 -36.53 26.05
N VAL A 12 23.61 -35.63 27.04
CA VAL A 12 22.35 -34.88 27.20
C VAL A 12 22.18 -34.08 25.91
N HIS A 13 21.25 -34.47 25.03
CA HIS A 13 20.89 -33.67 23.87
C HIS A 13 20.39 -32.31 24.34
N SER A 14 21.30 -31.32 24.43
CA SER A 14 20.90 -29.95 24.76
C SER A 14 20.00 -29.47 23.63
N MET A 15 18.79 -29.01 24.00
CA MET A 15 17.87 -28.43 23.01
C MET A 15 18.55 -27.27 22.31
N SER A 16 18.47 -27.23 20.98
CA SER A 16 19.01 -26.12 20.20
C SER A 16 18.33 -24.81 20.62
N ALA A 17 19.00 -23.66 20.43
CA ALA A 17 18.41 -22.36 20.75
C ALA A 17 17.10 -22.08 19.99
N GLU A 18 16.94 -22.68 18.80
CA GLU A 18 15.70 -22.62 18.01
C GLU A 18 14.59 -23.48 18.61
N GLN A 19 14.92 -24.70 19.07
CA GLN A 19 13.96 -25.56 19.76
C GLN A 19 13.49 -24.94 21.07
N ARG A 20 14.38 -24.25 21.79
CA ARG A 20 14.01 -23.49 23.00
C ARG A 20 13.12 -22.29 22.69
N LEU A 21 13.41 -21.53 21.62
CA LEU A 21 12.53 -20.46 21.15
C LEU A 21 11.11 -20.97 20.87
N ILE A 22 10.98 -22.08 20.14
CA ILE A 22 9.67 -22.67 19.81
C ILE A 22 8.95 -23.14 21.08
N LYS A 23 9.67 -23.71 22.06
CA LYS A 23 9.08 -24.23 23.30
C LYS A 23 8.67 -23.12 24.27
N GLU A 24 9.50 -22.10 24.43
CA GLU A 24 9.35 -21.10 25.50
C GLU A 24 8.67 -19.82 25.01
N THR A 25 8.85 -19.45 23.74
CA THR A 25 8.29 -18.23 23.15
C THR A 25 7.81 -18.45 21.71
N PRO A 26 6.90 -19.41 21.47
CA PRO A 26 6.41 -19.76 20.12
C PRO A 26 5.85 -18.54 19.35
N GLN A 27 5.27 -17.58 20.05
CA GLN A 27 4.70 -16.36 19.48
C GLN A 27 5.72 -15.44 18.76
N LEU A 28 7.02 -15.62 19.03
CA LEU A 28 8.12 -14.91 18.35
C LEU A 28 8.69 -15.67 17.14
N PHE A 29 8.22 -16.89 16.87
CA PHE A 29 8.80 -17.75 15.84
C PHE A 29 8.68 -17.15 14.43
N ALA A 30 7.54 -16.53 14.11
CA ALA A 30 7.35 -15.85 12.83
C ALA A 30 8.37 -14.71 12.63
N LEU A 31 8.59 -13.88 13.66
CA LEU A 31 9.62 -12.84 13.65
C LEU A 31 11.02 -13.42 13.49
N TYR A 32 11.35 -14.50 14.21
CA TYR A 32 12.63 -15.19 14.06
C TYR A 32 12.85 -15.66 12.62
N GLY A 33 11.84 -16.28 11.99
CA GLY A 33 11.91 -16.70 10.60
C GLY A 33 12.16 -15.56 9.60
N LEU A 34 11.77 -14.32 9.93
CA LEU A 34 12.04 -13.13 9.13
C LEU A 34 13.43 -12.53 9.37
N LEU A 35 13.95 -12.67 10.59
CA LEU A 35 15.22 -12.07 11.00
C LEU A 35 16.41 -13.02 10.90
N LYS A 36 16.22 -14.35 10.87
CA LYS A 36 17.27 -15.36 11.08
C LYS A 36 18.56 -15.14 10.28
N ASP A 37 18.46 -14.68 9.04
CA ASP A 37 19.60 -14.49 8.14
C ASP A 37 20.40 -13.21 8.48
N ALA A 38 19.86 -12.32 9.30
CA ALA A 38 20.47 -11.09 9.78
C ALA A 38 20.91 -11.15 11.26
N LEU A 39 20.71 -12.28 11.93
CA LEU A 39 21.07 -12.49 13.33
C LEU A 39 22.36 -13.32 13.45
N PRO A 40 23.20 -13.04 14.46
CA PRO A 40 24.30 -13.94 14.82
C PRO A 40 23.83 -15.39 15.06
N HIS A 41 24.68 -16.35 14.68
CA HIS A 41 24.39 -17.78 14.86
C HIS A 41 24.50 -18.25 16.32
N GLU A 42 25.20 -17.50 17.18
CA GLU A 42 25.40 -17.83 18.60
C GLU A 42 24.46 -17.05 19.53
N GLY A 43 24.19 -17.62 20.70
CA GLY A 43 23.37 -17.01 21.75
C GLY A 43 21.88 -17.39 21.75
N GLU A 44 21.18 -17.01 22.83
CA GLU A 44 19.75 -17.26 22.99
C GLU A 44 18.93 -16.44 21.99
N ARG A 45 18.09 -17.11 21.17
CA ARG A 45 17.43 -16.48 20.01
C ARG A 45 16.57 -15.26 20.37
N ALA A 46 15.82 -15.34 21.46
CA ALA A 46 14.98 -14.23 21.92
C ALA A 46 15.83 -12.99 22.31
N GLU A 47 16.92 -13.19 23.04
CA GLU A 47 17.82 -12.11 23.45
C GLU A 47 18.58 -11.49 22.28
N VAL A 48 19.05 -12.33 21.35
CA VAL A 48 19.71 -11.90 20.12
C VAL A 48 18.76 -11.05 19.26
N MET A 49 17.51 -11.49 19.10
CA MET A 49 16.46 -10.69 18.44
C MET A 49 16.21 -9.37 19.16
N ARG A 50 16.02 -9.40 20.48
CA ARG A 50 15.79 -8.20 21.31
C ARG A 50 16.88 -7.16 21.11
N HIS A 51 18.14 -7.58 21.24
CA HIS A 51 19.28 -6.69 21.08
C HIS A 51 19.42 -6.14 19.66
N HIS A 52 19.21 -6.98 18.64
CA HIS A 52 19.21 -6.55 17.25
C HIS A 52 18.14 -5.49 16.97
N LEU A 53 16.90 -5.73 17.40
CA LEU A 53 15.76 -4.83 17.17
C LEU A 53 15.92 -3.50 17.92
N MET A 54 16.39 -3.52 19.17
CA MET A 54 16.61 -2.30 19.96
C MET A 54 17.68 -1.40 19.33
N ARG A 55 18.79 -1.97 18.85
CA ARG A 55 19.82 -1.21 18.11
C ARG A 55 19.28 -0.55 16.85
N LYS A 56 18.17 -1.06 16.30
CA LYS A 56 17.50 -0.56 15.10
C LYS A 56 16.29 0.34 15.40
N GLY A 57 16.10 0.76 16.65
CA GLY A 57 15.08 1.74 17.04
C GLY A 57 13.72 1.15 17.46
N VAL A 58 13.60 -0.17 17.56
CA VAL A 58 12.41 -0.80 18.16
C VAL A 58 12.46 -0.57 19.68
N ARG A 59 11.39 0.02 20.22
CA ARG A 59 11.30 0.37 21.64
C ARG A 59 11.14 -0.90 22.50
N PRO A 60 11.63 -0.89 23.75
CA PRO A 60 11.39 -1.99 24.69
C PRO A 60 9.91 -2.31 24.92
N SER A 61 9.03 -1.30 24.81
CA SER A 61 7.57 -1.53 24.89
C SER A 61 7.02 -2.31 23.70
N MET A 62 7.53 -2.08 22.49
CA MET A 62 7.16 -2.86 21.31
C MET A 62 7.66 -4.31 21.44
N TRP A 63 8.86 -4.53 21.98
CA TRP A 63 9.35 -5.88 22.27
C TRP A 63 8.44 -6.63 23.25
N ARG A 64 8.05 -5.98 24.36
CA ARG A 64 7.09 -6.54 25.32
C ARG A 64 5.75 -6.86 24.67
N LEU A 65 5.29 -5.99 23.77
CA LEU A 65 4.06 -6.19 23.02
C LEU A 65 4.13 -7.44 22.13
N LEU A 66 5.24 -7.66 21.41
CA LEU A 66 5.45 -8.86 20.60
C LEU A 66 5.51 -10.15 21.43
N HIS A 67 6.07 -10.09 22.64
CA HIS A 67 6.04 -11.21 23.57
C HIS A 67 4.62 -11.54 24.05
N ARG A 68 3.77 -10.53 24.22
CA ARG A 68 2.39 -10.71 24.70
C ARG A 68 1.45 -11.17 23.59
N ASP A 69 1.49 -10.50 22.43
CA ASP A 69 0.47 -10.62 21.38
C ASP A 69 0.99 -11.37 20.13
N GLY A 70 2.29 -11.65 20.06
CA GLY A 70 2.92 -12.40 18.97
C GLY A 70 3.25 -11.58 17.72
N SER A 71 3.80 -12.29 16.73
CA SER A 71 4.37 -11.72 15.50
C SER A 71 3.75 -12.26 14.20
N GLU A 72 2.77 -13.15 14.27
CA GLU A 72 2.18 -13.77 13.07
C GLU A 72 1.50 -12.78 12.13
N TRP A 73 0.91 -11.71 12.69
CA TRP A 73 0.25 -10.64 11.93
C TRP A 73 1.16 -10.03 10.86
N MET A 74 2.48 -10.03 11.07
CA MET A 74 3.46 -9.47 10.15
C MET A 74 3.43 -10.17 8.79
N THR A 75 3.17 -11.48 8.77
CA THR A 75 3.17 -12.29 7.54
C THR A 75 2.17 -11.80 6.51
N SER A 76 0.99 -11.34 6.97
CA SER A 76 -0.08 -10.79 6.12
C SER A 76 0.34 -9.48 5.42
N MET A 77 1.29 -8.75 5.99
CA MET A 77 1.74 -7.45 5.47
C MET A 77 2.96 -7.56 4.54
N LEU A 78 3.63 -8.71 4.52
CA LEU A 78 4.84 -8.92 3.69
C LEU A 78 4.56 -8.79 2.18
N SER A 79 3.30 -8.95 1.74
CA SER A 79 2.93 -8.75 0.34
C SER A 79 3.14 -7.32 -0.15
N PHE A 80 3.15 -6.34 0.75
CA PHE A 80 3.45 -4.94 0.43
C PHE A 80 4.93 -4.68 0.18
N TYR A 81 5.81 -5.58 0.62
CA TYR A 81 7.25 -5.44 0.41
C TYR A 81 7.69 -6.11 -0.87
N ARG A 82 8.69 -5.53 -1.54
CA ARG A 82 9.23 -6.16 -2.76
C ARG A 82 9.79 -7.54 -2.36
N ARG A 83 9.81 -8.51 -3.28
CA ARG A 83 10.41 -9.84 -3.05
C ARG A 83 11.82 -9.92 -3.64
N LYS A 84 12.86 -9.84 -2.80
CA LYS A 84 14.23 -10.30 -3.06
C LYS A 84 14.75 -10.94 -1.77
N ALA A 85 15.69 -11.87 -1.91
CA ALA A 85 16.12 -12.79 -0.86
C ALA A 85 16.59 -12.11 0.45
N LEU A 86 17.22 -10.94 0.38
CA LEU A 86 17.87 -10.27 1.52
C LEU A 86 16.95 -9.32 2.31
N TRP A 87 15.67 -9.19 1.96
CA TRP A 87 14.83 -8.09 2.46
C TRP A 87 13.90 -8.45 3.62
N LYS A 88 13.83 -9.72 4.02
CA LYS A 88 12.89 -10.16 5.06
C LYS A 88 13.16 -9.46 6.39
N ALA A 89 14.44 -9.30 6.75
CA ALA A 89 14.83 -8.63 7.98
C ALA A 89 14.52 -7.13 7.93
N ASP A 90 14.88 -6.45 6.83
CA ASP A 90 14.58 -5.02 6.65
C ASP A 90 13.08 -4.75 6.60
N ALA A 91 12.31 -5.60 5.92
CA ALA A 91 10.85 -5.50 5.87
C ALA A 91 10.21 -5.72 7.25
N ALA A 92 10.69 -6.71 8.01
CA ALA A 92 10.24 -6.95 9.37
C ALA A 92 10.52 -5.75 10.27
N LEU A 93 11.72 -5.19 10.21
CA LEU A 93 12.11 -4.01 10.98
C LEU A 93 11.24 -2.79 10.60
N ASP A 94 11.12 -2.50 9.31
CA ASP A 94 10.33 -1.36 8.81
C ASP A 94 8.86 -1.49 9.23
N LEU A 95 8.28 -2.69 9.17
CA LEU A 95 6.92 -2.97 9.61
C LEU A 95 6.74 -2.80 11.12
N LEU A 96 7.72 -3.22 11.93
CA LEU A 96 7.70 -3.01 13.38
C LEU A 96 7.76 -1.53 13.74
N LEU A 97 8.60 -0.75 13.05
CA LEU A 97 8.70 0.70 13.25
C LEU A 97 7.40 1.40 12.85
N LEU A 98 6.78 1.00 11.74
CA LEU A 98 5.45 1.48 11.34
C LEU A 98 4.38 1.14 12.38
N ALA A 99 4.29 -0.12 12.83
CA ALA A 99 3.30 -0.52 13.83
C ALA A 99 3.50 0.26 15.14
N GLN A 100 4.75 0.42 15.57
CA GLN A 100 5.13 1.21 16.74
C GLN A 100 4.70 2.68 16.65
N SER A 101 4.62 3.26 15.44
CA SER A 101 4.17 4.65 15.27
C SER A 101 2.73 4.88 15.73
N PHE A 102 1.89 3.84 15.77
CA PHE A 102 0.54 3.89 16.32
C PHE A 102 0.49 3.82 17.86
N GLY A 103 1.63 3.58 18.50
CA GLY A 103 1.72 3.32 19.93
C GLY A 103 2.15 1.88 20.21
N THR A 104 2.33 1.56 21.50
CA THR A 104 2.82 0.25 21.95
C THR A 104 2.00 -0.32 23.12
N GLN A 105 0.79 0.21 23.33
CA GLN A 105 -0.14 -0.29 24.35
C GLN A 105 -0.84 -1.58 23.89
N SER A 106 -1.12 -1.67 22.61
CA SER A 106 -1.71 -2.80 21.90
C SER A 106 -1.25 -2.80 20.45
N LEU A 107 -1.38 -3.94 19.77
CA LEU A 107 -1.10 -4.03 18.35
C LEU A 107 -2.08 -3.17 17.55
N VAL A 108 -1.56 -2.44 16.57
CA VAL A 108 -2.41 -1.70 15.62
C VAL A 108 -3.26 -2.70 14.83
N PRO A 109 -4.57 -2.44 14.64
CA PRO A 109 -5.39 -3.29 13.80
C PRO A 109 -4.80 -3.39 12.38
N GLY A 110 -4.72 -4.61 11.85
CA GLY A 110 -4.10 -4.85 10.55
C GLY A 110 -4.71 -4.03 9.41
N TRP A 111 -6.02 -3.75 9.48
CA TRP A 111 -6.70 -2.89 8.51
C TRP A 111 -6.16 -1.46 8.53
N LEU A 112 -5.86 -0.89 9.69
CA LEU A 112 -5.40 0.49 9.82
C LEU A 112 -3.95 0.63 9.31
N LEU A 113 -3.12 -0.35 9.64
CA LEU A 113 -1.76 -0.44 9.11
C LEU A 113 -1.75 -0.61 7.59
N GLN A 114 -2.65 -1.44 7.05
CA GLN A 114 -2.81 -1.61 5.61
C GLN A 114 -3.18 -0.29 4.92
N VAL A 115 -4.12 0.49 5.48
CA VAL A 115 -4.50 1.80 4.92
C VAL A 115 -3.30 2.75 4.90
N LEU A 116 -2.50 2.81 5.97
CA LEU A 116 -1.28 3.64 6.01
C LEU A 116 -0.27 3.20 4.94
N MET A 117 0.05 1.91 4.85
CA MET A 117 0.99 1.39 3.86
C MET A 117 0.50 1.64 2.42
N SER A 118 -0.82 1.62 2.23
CA SER A 118 -1.45 1.86 0.93
C SER A 118 -1.22 3.26 0.36
N GLN A 119 -0.78 4.22 1.20
CA GLN A 119 -0.41 5.57 0.77
C GLN A 119 0.86 5.63 -0.08
N CYS A 120 1.69 4.58 -0.04
CA CYS A 120 2.98 4.53 -0.73
C CYS A 120 3.09 3.40 -1.75
N ALA A 121 2.22 2.38 -1.65
CA ALA A 121 2.36 1.14 -2.40
C ALA A 121 1.10 0.27 -2.33
N ASN A 122 1.12 -0.84 -3.06
CA ASN A 122 0.15 -1.92 -2.88
C ASN A 122 0.83 -3.28 -3.18
N PRO A 123 0.20 -4.43 -2.87
CA PRO A 123 0.77 -5.75 -3.14
C PRO A 123 1.13 -6.01 -4.60
N ASN A 124 0.50 -5.31 -5.56
CA ASN A 124 0.79 -5.42 -6.99
C ASN A 124 1.96 -4.51 -7.42
N ARG A 125 2.26 -3.47 -6.64
CA ARG A 125 3.39 -2.56 -6.81
C ARG A 125 4.13 -2.41 -5.48
N PRO A 126 4.78 -3.47 -5.00
CA PRO A 126 5.39 -3.45 -3.69
C PRO A 126 6.56 -2.45 -3.61
N SER A 127 6.80 -1.96 -2.40
CA SER A 127 7.78 -0.91 -2.09
C SER A 127 8.72 -1.34 -0.96
N SER A 128 9.58 -0.42 -0.54
CA SER A 128 10.50 -0.60 0.59
C SER A 128 10.66 0.71 1.36
N GLY A 129 11.10 0.63 2.62
CA GLY A 129 11.36 1.78 3.48
C GLY A 129 10.13 2.63 3.73
N TYR A 130 9.02 2.01 4.14
CA TYR A 130 7.77 2.71 4.40
C TYR A 130 7.88 3.66 5.59
N HIS A 131 8.55 3.23 6.67
CA HIS A 131 8.71 4.07 7.86
C HIS A 131 9.39 5.39 7.49
N THR A 132 10.47 5.36 6.71
CA THR A 132 11.14 6.59 6.25
C THR A 132 10.26 7.48 5.37
N LYS A 133 9.33 6.90 4.60
CA LYS A 133 8.42 7.65 3.72
C LYS A 133 7.21 8.22 4.46
N LEU A 134 6.85 7.64 5.60
CA LEU A 134 5.60 7.91 6.32
C LEU A 134 5.82 8.40 7.75
N ASN A 135 7.07 8.53 8.21
CA ASN A 135 7.44 9.00 9.55
C ASN A 135 6.86 10.39 9.88
N ASP A 136 6.65 11.22 8.88
CA ASP A 136 6.00 12.52 9.03
C ASP A 136 4.55 12.41 9.55
N LEU A 137 3.93 11.24 9.41
CA LEU A 137 2.59 10.92 9.91
C LEU A 137 2.60 10.30 11.32
N ASP A 138 3.75 10.05 11.94
CA ASP A 138 3.86 9.32 13.21
C ASP A 138 2.97 9.91 14.33
N GLN A 139 2.85 11.24 14.37
CA GLN A 139 2.00 11.89 15.36
C GLN A 139 0.50 11.65 15.12
N LEU A 140 0.08 11.60 13.86
CA LEU A 140 -1.28 11.21 13.50
C LEU A 140 -1.50 9.72 13.81
N ASN A 141 -0.54 8.87 13.44
CA ASN A 141 -0.58 7.42 13.71
C ASN A 141 -0.77 7.16 15.21
N ALA A 142 0.02 7.79 16.08
CA ALA A 142 -0.08 7.62 17.52
C ALA A 142 -1.45 8.04 18.10
N ARG A 143 -2.16 8.95 17.43
CA ARG A 143 -3.50 9.39 17.84
C ARG A 143 -4.56 8.43 17.33
N LEU A 144 -4.48 8.02 16.08
CA LEU A 144 -5.37 7.01 15.50
C LEU A 144 -5.24 5.68 16.25
N GLY A 145 -4.02 5.28 16.62
CA GLY A 145 -3.76 4.06 17.39
C GLY A 145 -4.32 4.12 18.82
N ARG A 146 -4.40 5.31 19.44
CA ARG A 146 -5.14 5.50 20.70
C ARG A 146 -6.65 5.47 20.49
N TRP A 147 -7.17 6.14 19.46
CA TRP A 147 -8.61 6.22 19.24
C TRP A 147 -9.23 4.89 18.83
N VAL A 148 -8.49 4.07 18.08
CA VAL A 148 -8.99 2.76 17.62
C VAL A 148 -9.13 1.74 18.76
N GLN A 149 -8.56 2.02 19.94
CA GLN A 149 -8.78 1.18 21.14
C GLN A 149 -10.17 1.35 21.74
N TYR A 150 -10.87 2.45 21.40
CA TYR A 150 -12.24 2.66 21.82
C TYR A 150 -13.16 2.02 20.79
N GLU A 151 -13.76 0.88 21.13
CA GLU A 151 -14.59 0.07 20.23
C GLU A 151 -15.68 0.89 19.53
N GLN A 152 -16.28 1.85 20.23
CA GLN A 152 -17.30 2.75 19.68
C GLN A 152 -16.79 3.67 18.57
N LEU A 153 -15.47 3.92 18.50
CA LEU A 153 -14.83 4.75 17.49
C LEU A 153 -14.28 3.95 16.31
N GLU A 154 -14.07 2.63 16.45
CA GLU A 154 -13.49 1.81 15.39
C GLU A 154 -14.30 1.89 14.07
N PRO A 155 -15.64 1.75 14.06
CA PRO A 155 -16.40 1.80 12.81
C PRO A 155 -16.23 3.14 12.07
N VAL A 156 -16.24 4.25 12.82
CA VAL A 156 -16.07 5.61 12.28
C VAL A 156 -14.65 5.78 11.72
N LEU A 157 -13.63 5.36 12.46
CA LEU A 157 -12.24 5.41 11.99
C LEU A 157 -12.03 4.54 10.76
N ARG A 158 -12.58 3.33 10.75
CA ARG A 158 -12.47 2.38 9.65
C ARG A 158 -13.17 2.85 8.39
N ALA A 159 -14.26 3.60 8.52
CA ALA A 159 -14.93 4.25 7.40
C ALA A 159 -14.06 5.38 6.79
N ASN A 160 -13.35 6.13 7.62
CA ASN A 160 -12.69 7.38 7.21
C ASN A 160 -11.16 7.29 7.04
N ALA A 161 -10.51 6.20 7.47
CA ALA A 161 -9.04 6.13 7.56
C ALA A 161 -8.33 6.41 6.23
N GLN A 162 -8.87 5.94 5.11
CA GLN A 162 -8.27 6.19 3.78
C GLN A 162 -8.21 7.68 3.48
N LEU A 163 -9.34 8.39 3.66
CA LEU A 163 -9.43 9.83 3.42
C LEU A 163 -8.60 10.62 4.43
N VAL A 164 -8.57 10.19 5.70
CA VAL A 164 -7.74 10.79 6.74
C VAL A 164 -6.27 10.76 6.33
N PHE A 165 -5.76 9.59 5.92
CA PHE A 165 -4.36 9.46 5.52
C PHE A 165 -4.05 10.18 4.20
N GLN A 166 -4.95 10.12 3.22
CA GLN A 166 -4.80 10.85 1.97
C GLN A 166 -4.72 12.36 2.22
N TRP A 167 -5.69 12.91 2.97
CA TRP A 167 -5.71 14.32 3.35
C TRP A 167 -4.44 14.71 4.12
N ALA A 168 -4.05 13.93 5.14
CA ALA A 168 -2.88 14.24 5.97
C ALA A 168 -1.58 14.24 5.14
N ASN A 169 -1.41 13.26 4.26
CA ASN A 169 -0.28 13.19 3.34
C ASN A 169 -0.24 14.41 2.39
N THR A 170 -1.40 14.85 1.88
CA THR A 170 -1.51 16.09 1.09
C THR A 170 -1.14 17.33 1.90
N GLN A 171 -1.63 17.48 3.14
CA GLN A 171 -1.29 18.64 3.99
C GLN A 171 0.20 18.69 4.32
N TRP A 172 0.80 17.54 4.60
CA TRP A 172 2.22 17.45 4.88
C TRP A 172 3.07 17.88 3.68
N ARG A 173 2.74 17.38 2.48
CA ARG A 173 3.41 17.78 1.23
C ARG A 173 3.31 19.27 0.94
N ARG A 174 2.27 19.95 1.45
CA ARG A 174 2.06 21.40 1.33
C ARG A 174 2.73 22.22 2.44
N GLY A 175 3.51 21.59 3.33
CA GLY A 175 4.14 22.27 4.47
C GLY A 175 3.16 22.75 5.54
N SER A 176 1.87 22.38 5.44
CA SER A 176 0.79 22.80 6.36
C SER A 176 0.50 21.77 7.45
N GLY A 177 1.37 20.77 7.61
CA GLY A 177 1.14 19.64 8.51
C GLY A 177 1.24 19.95 10.01
N HIS A 178 1.72 21.13 10.40
CA HIS A 178 1.80 21.52 11.81
C HIS A 178 0.41 21.59 12.49
N GLY A 179 -0.66 21.82 11.73
CA GLY A 179 -2.04 21.83 12.24
C GLY A 179 -2.61 20.46 12.61
N LEU A 180 -2.01 19.36 12.12
CA LEU A 180 -2.46 17.99 12.39
C LEU A 180 -2.43 17.63 13.88
N LYS A 181 -1.58 18.32 14.65
CA LYS A 181 -1.29 18.05 16.06
C LYS A 181 -2.46 18.36 16.99
N ARG A 182 -3.34 19.28 16.62
CA ARG A 182 -4.34 19.87 17.54
C ARG A 182 -5.80 19.50 17.23
N LEU A 183 -6.06 18.87 16.10
CA LEU A 183 -7.43 18.55 15.69
C LEU A 183 -8.00 17.44 16.56
N THR A 184 -9.09 17.65 17.29
CA THR A 184 -9.87 16.55 17.89
C THR A 184 -10.35 15.56 16.81
N LEU A 185 -10.81 14.36 17.20
CA LEU A 185 -11.34 13.41 16.22
C LEU A 185 -12.50 14.04 15.41
N GLN A 186 -13.42 14.73 16.06
CA GLN A 186 -14.53 15.41 15.40
C GLN A 186 -14.03 16.48 14.40
N SER A 187 -13.06 17.30 14.81
CA SER A 187 -12.48 18.32 13.92
C SER A 187 -11.73 17.70 12.74
N LEU A 188 -11.04 16.57 12.96
CA LEU A 188 -10.38 15.81 11.89
C LEU A 188 -11.41 15.29 10.88
N LEU A 189 -12.47 14.64 11.34
CA LEU A 189 -13.52 14.11 10.48
C LEU A 189 -14.21 15.21 9.67
N ARG A 190 -14.47 16.37 10.30
CA ARG A 190 -15.05 17.53 9.60
C ARG A 190 -14.15 18.03 8.48
N VAL A 191 -12.86 18.24 8.76
CA VAL A 191 -11.91 18.75 7.76
C VAL A 191 -11.72 17.75 6.62
N VAL A 192 -11.75 16.45 6.92
CA VAL A 192 -11.66 15.39 5.91
C VAL A 192 -12.92 15.35 5.04
N ALA A 193 -14.11 15.53 5.62
CA ALA A 193 -15.37 15.63 4.85
C ALA A 193 -15.40 16.89 3.97
N GLU A 194 -14.94 18.03 4.47
CA GLU A 194 -14.78 19.26 3.66
C GLU A 194 -13.74 19.10 2.55
N TYR A 195 -12.67 18.33 2.80
CA TYR A 195 -11.71 17.97 1.77
C TYR A 195 -12.36 17.09 0.70
N GLU A 196 -13.06 16.03 1.10
CA GLU A 196 -13.79 15.14 0.18
C GLU A 196 -14.78 15.91 -0.71
N ALA A 197 -15.63 16.75 -0.11
CA ALA A 197 -16.61 17.55 -0.83
C ALA A 197 -15.97 18.48 -1.87
N ARG A 198 -14.84 19.11 -1.52
CA ARG A 198 -14.09 19.97 -2.45
C ARG A 198 -13.46 19.19 -3.60
N GLU A 199 -12.88 18.03 -3.31
CA GLU A 199 -12.27 17.20 -4.35
C GLU A 199 -13.33 16.63 -5.30
N ARG A 200 -14.50 16.23 -4.78
CA ARG A 200 -15.64 15.83 -5.59
C ARG A 200 -16.15 16.96 -6.48
N ALA A 201 -16.35 18.16 -5.92
CA ALA A 201 -16.81 19.31 -6.68
C ALA A 201 -15.85 19.69 -7.81
N ARG A 202 -14.54 19.58 -7.59
CA ARG A 202 -13.52 19.77 -8.64
C ARG A 202 -13.61 18.73 -9.74
N ALA A 203 -13.82 17.47 -9.38
CA ALA A 203 -13.96 16.39 -10.34
C ALA A 203 -15.22 16.54 -11.20
N MET A 204 -16.31 17.08 -10.64
CA MET A 204 -17.56 17.34 -11.38
C MET A 204 -17.43 18.38 -12.50
N ILE A 205 -16.55 19.38 -12.33
CA ILE A 205 -16.40 20.48 -13.29
C ILE A 205 -15.46 20.08 -14.46
N SER A 206 -14.73 18.98 -14.32
CA SER A 206 -13.81 18.51 -15.37
C SER A 206 -14.57 17.96 -16.58
N GLU A 207 -14.18 18.38 -17.78
CA GLU A 207 -14.73 17.82 -19.02
C GLU A 207 -14.51 16.30 -19.12
N PRO A 208 -15.45 15.54 -19.71
CA PRO A 208 -15.23 14.14 -20.02
C PRO A 208 -13.98 13.95 -20.88
N TRP A 209 -13.19 12.91 -20.57
CA TRP A 209 -12.02 12.60 -21.36
C TRP A 209 -12.46 12.10 -22.73
N ARG A 210 -11.80 12.59 -23.77
CA ARG A 210 -11.98 12.11 -25.15
C ARG A 210 -11.33 10.73 -25.33
N ILE A 211 -11.79 9.75 -24.56
CA ILE A 211 -11.54 8.34 -24.85
C ILE A 211 -12.39 8.03 -26.08
N SER A 212 -11.75 7.64 -27.18
CA SER A 212 -12.43 7.41 -28.46
C SER A 212 -13.52 6.34 -28.32
N VAL A 213 -14.74 6.82 -28.07
CA VAL A 213 -16.09 6.31 -28.35
C VAL A 213 -16.27 4.80 -28.29
N ASP A 214 -16.97 4.38 -27.23
CA ASP A 214 -17.64 3.09 -27.02
C ASP A 214 -16.78 1.82 -27.07
N LEU A 215 -15.76 1.83 -26.21
CA LEU A 215 -15.12 0.59 -25.76
C LEU A 215 -16.12 -0.26 -24.97
N MET A 216 -16.77 -1.18 -25.66
CA MET A 216 -17.59 -2.21 -25.05
C MET A 216 -16.69 -3.37 -24.64
N LEU A 217 -16.34 -3.40 -23.36
CA LEU A 217 -15.52 -4.45 -22.80
C LEU A 217 -16.41 -5.58 -22.25
N ASN A 218 -16.47 -6.69 -22.98
CA ASN A 218 -17.27 -7.85 -22.57
C ASN A 218 -16.64 -8.53 -21.36
N CYS A 219 -17.21 -8.42 -20.17
CA CYS A 219 -16.73 -9.13 -18.99
C CYS A 219 -17.18 -10.60 -19.00
N ARG A 220 -16.26 -11.54 -18.71
CA ARG A 220 -16.58 -12.97 -18.62
C ARG A 220 -16.87 -13.46 -17.20
N LEU A 221 -16.71 -12.60 -16.20
CA LEU A 221 -17.04 -12.95 -14.82
C LEU A 221 -18.57 -12.84 -14.66
N GLU A 222 -19.20 -13.94 -14.29
CA GLU A 222 -20.64 -14.02 -14.08
C GLU A 222 -21.12 -12.98 -13.06
N GLY A 223 -22.14 -12.21 -13.40
CA GLY A 223 -22.69 -11.15 -12.55
C GLY A 223 -21.86 -9.86 -12.50
N TYR A 224 -20.80 -9.72 -13.30
CA TYR A 224 -19.97 -8.53 -13.37
C TYR A 224 -19.91 -7.94 -14.78
N GLU A 225 -19.73 -6.63 -14.85
CA GLU A 225 -19.47 -5.88 -16.08
C GLU A 225 -18.13 -5.13 -15.99
N ALA A 226 -17.55 -4.85 -17.15
CA ALA A 226 -16.30 -4.08 -17.28
C ALA A 226 -16.63 -2.72 -17.89
N VAL A 227 -16.55 -1.68 -17.07
CA VAL A 227 -16.93 -0.32 -17.46
C VAL A 227 -15.71 0.58 -17.48
N VAL A 228 -15.44 1.18 -18.64
CA VAL A 228 -14.36 2.17 -18.78
C VAL A 228 -14.74 3.45 -18.06
N ILE A 229 -13.85 3.94 -17.20
CA ILE A 229 -13.97 5.21 -16.50
C ILE A 229 -13.66 6.35 -17.49
N ARG A 230 -14.63 7.24 -17.70
CA ARG A 230 -14.61 8.22 -18.81
C ARG A 230 -14.28 9.64 -18.38
N ASN A 231 -14.31 9.96 -17.09
CA ASN A 231 -14.10 11.31 -16.62
C ASN A 231 -13.49 11.34 -15.21
N ALA A 232 -13.15 12.54 -14.76
CA ALA A 232 -12.55 12.79 -13.46
C ALA A 232 -13.44 12.35 -12.29
N LEU A 233 -14.74 12.61 -12.39
CA LEU A 233 -15.71 12.29 -11.35
C LEU A 233 -15.82 10.78 -11.16
N GLU A 234 -15.99 10.02 -12.24
CA GLU A 234 -16.03 8.56 -12.20
C GLU A 234 -14.72 7.97 -11.67
N LEU A 235 -13.56 8.56 -12.01
CA LEU A 235 -12.28 8.10 -11.46
C LEU A 235 -12.17 8.37 -9.97
N TRP A 236 -12.67 9.52 -9.53
CA TRP A 236 -12.72 9.88 -8.12
C TRP A 236 -13.68 8.97 -7.35
N GLU A 237 -14.87 8.72 -7.87
CA GLU A 237 -15.89 7.83 -7.29
C GLU A 237 -15.40 6.38 -7.22
N GLU A 238 -14.71 5.90 -8.26
CA GLU A 238 -14.04 4.60 -8.26
C GLU A 238 -13.00 4.54 -7.13
N GLY A 239 -12.07 5.51 -7.07
CA GLY A 239 -11.04 5.57 -6.03
C GLY A 239 -11.63 5.61 -4.62
N TYR A 240 -12.73 6.33 -4.43
CA TYR A 240 -13.47 6.41 -3.18
C TYR A 240 -14.11 5.07 -2.80
N ALA A 241 -14.93 4.50 -3.69
CA ALA A 241 -15.65 3.24 -3.45
C ALA A 241 -14.69 2.07 -3.18
N MET A 242 -13.56 2.06 -3.90
CA MET A 242 -12.54 1.02 -3.81
C MET A 242 -11.44 1.33 -2.80
N ARG A 243 -11.47 2.51 -2.14
CA ARG A 243 -10.49 2.95 -1.14
C ARG A 243 -9.04 2.83 -1.59
N HIS A 244 -8.75 3.27 -2.80
CA HIS A 244 -7.42 3.21 -3.39
C HIS A 244 -7.12 4.45 -4.22
N CYS A 245 -5.84 4.67 -4.53
CA CYS A 245 -5.36 5.88 -5.16
C CYS A 245 -5.56 5.89 -6.69
N ALA A 246 -6.74 5.48 -7.20
CA ALA A 246 -7.03 5.50 -8.65
C ALA A 246 -6.79 6.87 -9.28
N TYR A 247 -7.08 7.93 -8.52
CA TYR A 247 -6.94 9.33 -8.92
C TYR A 247 -5.49 9.73 -9.26
N GLU A 248 -4.46 8.98 -8.82
CA GLU A 248 -3.07 9.19 -9.28
C GLU A 248 -2.91 9.05 -10.79
N HIS A 249 -3.84 8.34 -11.45
CA HIS A 249 -3.81 8.15 -12.90
C HIS A 249 -4.53 9.25 -13.68
N PHE A 250 -5.14 10.25 -13.03
CA PHE A 250 -5.95 11.28 -13.70
C PHE A 250 -5.22 11.89 -14.90
N SER A 251 -3.97 12.37 -14.77
CA SER A 251 -3.32 13.06 -15.90
C SER A 251 -3.06 12.13 -17.08
N SER A 252 -2.80 10.85 -16.79
CA SER A 252 -2.55 9.86 -17.84
C SER A 252 -3.87 9.46 -18.52
N CYS A 253 -4.98 9.44 -17.77
CA CYS A 253 -6.30 9.22 -18.32
C CYS A 253 -6.80 10.42 -19.14
N ALA A 254 -6.60 11.65 -18.62
CA ALA A 254 -6.91 12.89 -19.31
C ALA A 254 -6.13 13.04 -20.62
N SER A 255 -4.86 12.60 -20.66
CA SER A 255 -4.07 12.58 -21.90
C SER A 255 -4.38 11.38 -22.81
N GLY A 256 -5.27 10.45 -22.41
CA GLY A 256 -5.58 9.23 -23.14
C GLY A 256 -4.47 8.15 -23.17
N SER A 257 -3.38 8.34 -22.42
CA SER A 257 -2.25 7.39 -22.35
C SER A 257 -2.49 6.25 -21.36
N TYR A 258 -3.58 6.34 -20.60
CA TYR A 258 -3.99 5.34 -19.63
C TYR A 258 -5.51 5.20 -19.62
N LEU A 259 -5.99 3.97 -19.45
CA LEU A 259 -7.39 3.67 -19.24
C LEU A 259 -7.56 3.00 -17.89
N VAL A 260 -8.62 3.40 -17.20
CA VAL A 260 -9.09 2.75 -15.98
C VAL A 260 -10.40 2.05 -16.31
N VAL A 261 -10.51 0.78 -15.92
CA VAL A 261 -11.71 -0.04 -16.12
C VAL A 261 -12.15 -0.55 -14.75
N SER A 262 -13.39 -0.25 -14.39
CA SER A 262 -14.02 -0.75 -13.17
C SER A 262 -14.71 -2.08 -13.49
N LEU A 263 -14.33 -3.14 -12.76
CA LEU A 263 -15.05 -4.41 -12.74
C LEU A 263 -16.10 -4.33 -11.65
N ARG A 264 -17.38 -4.13 -12.01
CA ARG A 264 -18.45 -3.86 -11.04
C ARG A 264 -19.59 -4.87 -11.15
N PRO A 265 -20.29 -5.20 -10.05
CA PRO A 265 -21.46 -6.07 -10.11
C PRO A 265 -22.57 -5.45 -10.96
N VAL A 266 -23.23 -6.26 -11.79
CA VAL A 266 -24.39 -5.81 -12.59
C VAL A 266 -25.56 -5.41 -11.69
N SER A 267 -25.66 -6.01 -10.50
CA SER A 267 -26.66 -5.67 -9.48
C SER A 267 -26.44 -4.31 -8.81
N GLY A 268 -25.36 -3.61 -9.16
CA GLY A 268 -24.89 -2.44 -8.42
C GLY A 268 -24.16 -2.81 -7.13
N GLY A 269 -23.58 -1.79 -6.49
CA GLY A 269 -22.77 -1.92 -5.28
C GLY A 269 -21.29 -1.64 -5.51
N ARG A 270 -20.47 -2.03 -4.54
CA ARG A 270 -19.02 -1.77 -4.57
C ARG A 270 -18.36 -2.54 -5.71
N PRO A 271 -17.44 -1.92 -6.49
CA PRO A 271 -16.68 -2.65 -7.49
C PRO A 271 -15.88 -3.81 -6.91
N LEU A 272 -15.58 -4.80 -7.74
CA LEU A 272 -14.74 -5.95 -7.41
C LEU A 272 -13.27 -5.59 -7.52
N ALA A 273 -12.91 -4.90 -8.59
CA ALA A 273 -11.54 -4.53 -8.89
C ALA A 273 -11.47 -3.37 -9.89
N THR A 274 -10.36 -2.65 -9.83
CA THR A 274 -10.03 -1.59 -10.76
C THR A 274 -8.84 -2.02 -11.60
N VAL A 275 -9.00 -2.04 -12.92
CA VAL A 275 -7.98 -2.43 -13.89
C VAL A 275 -7.35 -1.19 -14.51
N GLY A 276 -6.02 -1.17 -14.56
CA GLY A 276 -5.24 -0.15 -15.22
C GLY A 276 -4.60 -0.68 -16.49
N ILE A 277 -4.81 0.03 -17.61
CA ILE A 277 -4.30 -0.34 -18.92
C ILE A 277 -3.53 0.85 -19.48
N ARG A 278 -2.25 0.65 -19.83
CA ARG A 278 -1.46 1.66 -20.54
C ARG A 278 -1.81 1.63 -22.02
N ARG A 279 -2.00 2.80 -22.61
CA ARG A 279 -2.17 2.96 -24.05
C ARG A 279 -0.91 3.53 -24.66
N MET A 280 -0.44 2.85 -25.68
CA MET A 280 0.50 3.32 -26.69
C MET A 280 -0.28 3.54 -27.99
N SER A 281 0.37 4.11 -29.01
CA SER A 281 -0.25 4.55 -30.27
C SER A 281 -1.16 3.50 -30.91
N ASP A 282 -0.74 2.23 -30.87
CA ASP A 282 -1.38 1.09 -31.53
C ASP A 282 -1.60 -0.11 -30.59
N LEU A 283 -1.15 -0.01 -29.33
CA LEU A 283 -1.17 -1.12 -28.38
C LEU A 283 -1.69 -0.68 -27.01
N ALA A 284 -2.59 -1.48 -26.46
CA ALA A 284 -2.97 -1.48 -25.07
C ALA A 284 -2.22 -2.58 -24.30
N MET A 285 -1.59 -2.19 -23.20
CA MET A 285 -0.85 -3.09 -22.33
C MET A 285 -1.52 -3.13 -20.96
N PHE A 286 -1.84 -4.34 -20.49
CA PHE A 286 -2.20 -4.54 -19.10
C PHE A 286 -1.08 -4.02 -18.19
N HIS A 287 -1.42 -3.14 -17.27
CA HIS A 287 -0.47 -2.57 -16.32
C HIS A 287 -0.68 -3.13 -14.92
N GLN A 288 -1.91 -3.08 -14.41
CA GLN A 288 -2.23 -3.57 -13.06
C GLN A 288 -3.71 -3.86 -12.89
N VAL A 289 -4.03 -4.61 -11.83
CA VAL A 289 -5.40 -4.76 -11.30
C VAL A 289 -5.32 -4.70 -9.78
N THR A 290 -6.20 -3.92 -9.16
CA THR A 290 -6.24 -3.75 -7.70
C THR A 290 -7.65 -4.00 -7.18
N GLY A 291 -7.76 -4.78 -6.10
CA GLY A 291 -9.00 -4.95 -5.36
C GLY A 291 -9.23 -3.81 -4.37
N PHE A 292 -10.28 -3.95 -3.57
CA PHE A 292 -10.63 -3.01 -2.51
C PHE A 292 -9.44 -2.75 -1.57
N ALA A 293 -9.26 -1.49 -1.15
CA ALA A 293 -8.18 -1.05 -0.29
C ALA A 293 -6.80 -1.51 -0.78
N ASN A 294 -6.58 -1.43 -2.10
CA ASN A 294 -5.34 -1.83 -2.75
C ASN A 294 -4.99 -3.32 -2.61
N GLN A 295 -5.94 -4.20 -2.25
CA GLN A 295 -5.64 -5.62 -2.04
C GLN A 295 -5.34 -6.37 -3.34
N ALA A 296 -4.64 -7.50 -3.20
CA ALA A 296 -4.51 -8.47 -4.29
C ALA A 296 -5.89 -9.02 -4.66
N VAL A 297 -6.09 -9.28 -5.95
CA VAL A 297 -7.33 -9.87 -6.45
C VAL A 297 -7.20 -11.38 -6.59
N ARG A 298 -8.34 -12.08 -6.64
CA ARG A 298 -8.39 -13.50 -6.97
C ARG A 298 -7.85 -13.76 -8.39
N ARG A 299 -7.41 -15.00 -8.65
CA ARG A 299 -6.76 -15.38 -9.91
C ARG A 299 -7.67 -15.22 -11.12
N ASP A 300 -8.94 -15.57 -10.99
CA ASP A 300 -9.98 -15.37 -12.02
C ASP A 300 -10.10 -13.89 -12.42
N VAL A 301 -10.14 -12.98 -11.45
CA VAL A 301 -10.20 -11.54 -11.66
C VAL A 301 -8.94 -11.02 -12.36
N TYR A 302 -7.76 -11.52 -11.97
CA TYR A 302 -6.51 -11.16 -12.63
C TYR A 302 -6.47 -11.61 -14.10
N VAL A 303 -6.89 -12.85 -14.38
CA VAL A 303 -6.95 -13.39 -15.75
C VAL A 303 -7.90 -12.56 -16.61
N GLU A 304 -9.07 -12.21 -16.07
CA GLU A 304 -10.04 -11.38 -16.79
C GLU A 304 -9.50 -9.97 -17.05
N ALA A 305 -8.90 -9.32 -16.05
CA ALA A 305 -8.27 -8.01 -16.20
C ALA A 305 -7.20 -7.99 -17.31
N ARG A 306 -6.39 -9.05 -17.42
CA ARG A 306 -5.40 -9.20 -18.50
C ARG A 306 -6.07 -9.42 -19.86
N ARG A 307 -7.16 -10.20 -19.91
CA ARG A 307 -7.93 -10.45 -21.14
C ARG A 307 -8.55 -9.15 -21.68
N LEU A 308 -9.03 -8.26 -20.82
CA LEU A 308 -9.60 -6.96 -21.19
C LEU A 308 -8.62 -6.09 -21.99
N ALA A 309 -7.34 -6.07 -21.64
CA ALA A 309 -6.33 -5.38 -22.44
C ALA A 309 -6.18 -6.01 -23.84
N GLY A 310 -6.31 -7.34 -23.95
CA GLY A 310 -6.33 -8.05 -25.23
C GLY A 310 -7.59 -7.79 -26.08
N GLU A 311 -8.75 -7.64 -25.43
CA GLU A 311 -10.00 -7.20 -26.09
C GLU A 311 -9.83 -5.81 -26.67
N LEU A 312 -9.29 -4.88 -25.88
CA LEU A 312 -9.03 -3.52 -26.34
C LEU A 312 -8.08 -3.50 -27.55
N ASN A 313 -7.05 -4.35 -27.55
CA ASN A 313 -6.17 -4.49 -28.72
C ASN A 313 -6.90 -4.98 -29.98
N ARG A 314 -7.87 -5.89 -29.86
CA ARG A 314 -8.68 -6.32 -31.01
C ARG A 314 -9.51 -5.17 -31.55
N GLN A 315 -10.24 -4.47 -30.67
CA GLN A 315 -11.05 -3.31 -31.07
C GLN A 315 -10.21 -2.18 -31.67
N LEU A 316 -8.96 -1.99 -31.26
CA LEU A 316 -8.05 -1.01 -31.85
C LEU A 316 -7.53 -1.44 -33.23
N LYS A 317 -7.33 -2.74 -33.47
CA LYS A 317 -6.91 -3.29 -34.77
C LYS A 317 -8.03 -3.26 -35.80
N ASP A 318 -9.25 -3.53 -35.37
CA ASP A 318 -10.43 -3.63 -36.24
C ASP A 318 -10.98 -2.25 -36.66
N ARG A 319 -10.31 -1.14 -36.27
CA ARG A 319 -10.70 0.21 -36.70
C ARG A 319 -10.35 0.47 -38.17
N PRO A 320 -11.32 0.93 -38.98
CA PRO A 320 -11.07 1.31 -40.37
C PRO A 320 -9.97 2.37 -40.49
N THR A 321 -9.11 2.22 -41.48
CA THR A 321 -7.89 3.02 -41.68
C THR A 321 -8.13 4.53 -41.83
N HIS A 322 -9.35 4.95 -42.20
CA HIS A 322 -9.76 6.34 -42.37
C HIS A 322 -10.19 7.04 -41.05
N LEU A 323 -10.36 6.28 -39.96
CA LEU A 323 -10.55 6.81 -38.60
C LEU A 323 -9.26 6.78 -37.77
N LYS A 324 -8.12 6.44 -38.40
CA LYS A 324 -6.77 6.49 -37.81
C LYS A 324 -6.16 7.90 -37.92
N ASP A 325 -7.00 8.93 -38.01
CA ASP A 325 -6.53 10.30 -38.04
C ASP A 325 -5.99 10.69 -36.64
N PRO A 326 -4.69 10.97 -36.49
CA PRO A 326 -4.13 11.46 -35.24
C PRO A 326 -4.75 12.79 -34.81
N SER A 327 -5.44 13.52 -35.71
CA SER A 327 -6.07 14.80 -35.40
C SER A 327 -7.46 14.69 -34.75
N LEU A 328 -8.11 13.52 -34.79
CA LEU A 328 -9.25 13.19 -33.92
C LEU A 328 -8.80 12.84 -32.49
N ILE A 329 -7.48 12.68 -32.28
CA ILE A 329 -6.81 12.74 -30.98
C ILE A 329 -6.57 14.22 -30.66
N GLN A 330 -7.64 15.00 -30.52
CA GLN A 330 -7.50 16.30 -29.88
C GLN A 330 -7.23 16.06 -28.41
N VAL A 331 -5.96 16.19 -28.05
CA VAL A 331 -5.46 16.36 -26.69
C VAL A 331 -6.33 17.42 -26.04
N GLY A 332 -7.24 17.00 -25.15
CA GLY A 332 -7.85 17.93 -24.20
C GLY A 332 -6.70 18.62 -23.50
N SER A 333 -6.61 19.94 -23.69
CA SER A 333 -5.52 20.75 -23.15
C SER A 333 -5.36 20.42 -21.66
N ALA A 334 -4.23 19.80 -21.30
CA ALA A 334 -3.87 19.47 -19.92
C ALA A 334 -3.58 20.72 -19.07
N LYS A 335 -4.02 21.91 -19.51
CA LYS A 335 -3.86 23.18 -18.78
C LYS A 335 -4.63 23.21 -17.46
N GLU A 336 -5.59 22.31 -17.27
CA GLU A 336 -6.28 22.10 -16.00
C GLU A 336 -6.06 20.67 -15.48
N ALA A 337 -4.80 20.22 -15.46
CA ALA A 337 -4.45 19.18 -14.51
C ALA A 337 -4.78 19.72 -13.10
N PRO A 338 -5.56 18.99 -12.27
CA PRO A 338 -5.72 19.34 -10.86
C PRO A 338 -4.32 19.52 -10.27
N LEU A 339 -4.12 20.60 -9.52
CA LEU A 339 -2.84 20.96 -8.84
C LEU A 339 -2.12 19.73 -8.25
N LEU A 340 -2.88 18.73 -7.77
CA LEU A 340 -2.37 17.44 -7.32
C LEU A 340 -1.38 16.74 -8.27
N LEU A 341 -1.53 16.80 -9.60
CA LEU A 341 -0.66 16.05 -10.53
C LEU A 341 0.57 16.82 -11.02
N GLN A 342 0.47 18.15 -11.15
CA GLN A 342 1.67 18.98 -11.32
C GLN A 342 2.53 18.88 -10.05
N GLU A 343 1.91 18.95 -8.87
CA GLU A 343 2.59 18.80 -7.58
C GLU A 343 3.17 17.37 -7.38
N HIS A 344 2.46 16.30 -7.78
CA HIS A 344 2.97 14.93 -7.63
C HIS A 344 4.21 14.65 -8.50
N ARG A 345 4.29 15.25 -9.69
CA ARG A 345 5.43 15.10 -10.62
C ARG A 345 6.65 15.87 -10.13
N GLU A 346 6.49 17.12 -9.70
CA GLU A 346 7.58 17.93 -9.16
C GLU A 346 8.12 17.36 -7.84
N VAL A 347 7.26 16.82 -6.98
CA VAL A 347 7.68 16.24 -5.71
C VAL A 347 8.26 14.83 -5.89
N SER A 348 7.76 14.00 -6.82
CA SER A 348 8.42 12.72 -7.12
C SER A 348 9.85 12.92 -7.63
N ALA A 349 10.10 14.00 -8.39
CA ALA A 349 11.45 14.41 -8.78
C ALA A 349 12.29 14.87 -7.57
N LYS A 350 11.73 15.71 -6.68
CA LYS A 350 12.43 16.16 -5.45
C LYS A 350 12.69 15.03 -4.44
N THR A 351 11.78 14.07 -4.28
CA THR A 351 11.94 12.89 -3.43
C THR A 351 12.95 11.91 -4.03
N ALA A 352 12.94 11.70 -5.35
CA ALA A 352 13.98 10.92 -6.03
C ALA A 352 15.37 11.57 -5.84
N GLN A 353 15.46 12.89 -5.94
CA GLN A 353 16.70 13.64 -5.74
C GLN A 353 17.17 13.66 -4.28
N ARG A 354 16.25 13.75 -3.31
CA ARG A 354 16.56 13.64 -1.88
C ARG A 354 16.99 12.22 -1.49
N ASN A 355 16.40 11.19 -2.09
CA ASN A 355 16.81 9.80 -1.89
C ASN A 355 18.18 9.52 -2.54
N ALA A 356 18.46 10.10 -3.71
CA ALA A 356 19.78 10.01 -4.34
C ALA A 356 20.87 10.66 -3.47
N ASN A 357 20.60 11.85 -2.92
CA ASN A 357 21.54 12.55 -2.02
C ASN A 357 21.74 11.84 -0.68
N THR A 358 20.70 11.20 -0.15
CA THR A 358 20.79 10.43 1.11
C THR A 358 21.56 9.11 0.91
N THR A 359 21.45 8.50 -0.28
CA THR A 359 22.22 7.30 -0.65
C THR A 359 23.69 7.64 -0.89
N ALA A 360 23.99 8.82 -1.45
CA ALA A 360 25.36 9.30 -1.64
C ALA A 360 26.08 9.60 -0.30
N LEU A 361 25.34 10.07 0.71
CA LEU A 361 25.87 10.34 2.06
C LEU A 361 26.01 9.10 2.97
N SER A 362 25.50 7.93 2.54
CA SER A 362 25.67 6.68 3.30
C SER A 362 26.72 5.74 2.69
N VAL A 363 27.33 6.13 1.57
CA VAL A 363 28.35 5.37 0.84
C VAL A 363 29.72 6.10 0.85
N ALA A 364 29.75 7.36 1.29
CA ALA A 364 30.94 8.08 1.72
C ALA A 364 31.03 8.02 3.25
#